data_AF-A0AA35T6W0-F1
#
_entry.id   AF-A0AA35T6W0-F1
#
_cell.length_a   1.000
_cell.length_b   1.000
_cell.length_c   1.000
_cell.angle_alpha   90.00
_cell.angle_beta   90.00
_cell.angle_gamma   90.00
#
_symmetry.space_group_name_H-M   'P 1'
#
loop_
_entity.id
_entity.type
_entity.pdbx_description
1 polymer ?
#
loop_
_entity_poly.entity_id
_entity_poly.type
_entity_poly.pdbx_seq_one_letter_code
_entity_poly.pdbx_strand_id
1 'polypeptide(L)'
;MRNEVERARREGEEKAGQMRRQGEEELVKVKKAAEEKERKLHMEIKEALSKAEAKEERVEELTLINEHLQEQLAESRGNNDRLSGDVHRLSVSLSAAQNRASEMESEHRERLAELERANCGLRKMRERVAQVEGERERAGNEIKKTRDEVRRTGAELERVREEMALKDADAEKSRQVLKQQIEGLKQQHSQEENILSERLEETEGQLERETRQREELGREVAALSESLAQHRDMLEETKHQRTALNTTVASLAQEKADILREKVTLEVRIESTKDTVESLKRKLGLVTEERDRLQEAVKDSEKRVFLAELNRSVSASRDGSCTRDSGTPICSVSSMKRVLPSLLPHADDARHEQLLKEYRPLCETVSQLREREAELSSQLQELGSQYEARLRTAREHHGRSIEKIKHKHDEVRERWKVETEELRKKLHDTQVKMQAQSMELQTAKKTVEEREREKAELMKERDTLQKELEAERQRGDEAREHLASVAATHSEKVALIQQKMERETEKLLNRQNELLSNREELRTALEKAEERNCGLEQSLTSTTGELEEHLQKLSRFDAEVERLQQSLLECQQEKEMEVRGIQTQLAESRTHCQRLQREKEGLESALVSTQSKCSSLESELLVIKGQLSSVTT
;
A
#
# COMPACT_ATOMS: atom_id res chain seq x y z
N MET A 1 -102.33 25.94 -43.72
CA MET A 1 -102.30 24.70 -42.91
C MET A 1 -101.47 23.57 -43.50
N ARG A 2 -101.90 22.76 -44.50
CA ARG A 2 -101.05 21.64 -45.00
C ARG A 2 -99.64 22.09 -45.45
N ASN A 3 -99.54 23.21 -46.17
CA ASN A 3 -98.26 23.77 -46.61
C ASN A 3 -97.41 24.34 -45.45
N GLU A 4 -98.03 24.75 -44.33
CA GLU A 4 -97.31 25.25 -43.15
C GLU A 4 -96.82 24.09 -42.29
N VAL A 5 -97.58 23.00 -42.21
CA VAL A 5 -97.16 21.74 -41.58
C VAL A 5 -96.03 21.11 -42.38
N GLU A 6 -96.09 21.11 -43.71
CA GLU A 6 -94.97 20.65 -44.54
C GLU A 6 -93.73 21.55 -44.39
N ARG A 7 -93.90 22.87 -44.26
CA ARG A 7 -92.77 23.78 -43.98
C ARG A 7 -92.15 23.51 -42.62
N ALA A 8 -92.95 23.42 -41.56
CA ALA A 8 -92.47 23.12 -40.21
C ALA A 8 -91.82 21.74 -40.12
N ARG A 9 -92.33 20.76 -40.89
CA ARG A 9 -91.73 19.42 -40.99
C ARG A 9 -90.37 19.47 -41.70
N ARG A 10 -90.25 20.17 -42.82
CA ARG A 10 -88.97 20.32 -43.53
C ARG A 10 -87.94 21.09 -42.70
N GLU A 11 -88.34 22.18 -42.06
CA GLU A 11 -87.48 22.96 -41.16
C GLU A 11 -87.06 22.15 -39.92
N GLY A 12 -87.94 21.28 -39.41
CA GLY A 12 -87.64 20.34 -38.33
C GLY A 12 -86.67 19.23 -38.75
N GLU A 13 -86.88 18.64 -39.92
CA GLU A 13 -86.00 17.61 -40.49
C GLU A 13 -84.61 18.19 -40.84
N GLU A 14 -84.55 19.43 -41.34
CA GLU A 14 -83.29 20.13 -41.66
C GLU A 14 -82.51 20.51 -40.39
N LYS A 15 -83.18 21.03 -39.34
CA LYS A 15 -82.54 21.29 -38.04
C LYS A 15 -82.09 20.01 -37.34
N ALA A 16 -82.87 18.93 -37.41
CA ALA A 16 -82.46 17.63 -36.88
C ALA A 16 -81.26 17.05 -37.66
N GLY A 17 -81.23 17.23 -38.98
CA GLY A 17 -80.08 16.86 -39.82
C GLY A 17 -78.83 17.68 -39.49
N GLN A 18 -78.97 18.98 -39.23
CA GLN A 18 -77.87 19.86 -38.86
C GLN A 18 -77.31 19.54 -37.47
N MET A 19 -78.19 19.28 -36.48
CA MET A 19 -77.77 18.87 -35.14
C MET A 19 -77.07 17.50 -35.15
N ARG A 20 -77.49 16.55 -36.00
CA ARG A 20 -76.77 15.27 -36.15
C ARG A 20 -75.37 15.45 -36.71
N ARG A 21 -75.21 16.27 -37.76
CA ARG A 21 -73.86 16.55 -38.32
C ARG A 21 -72.96 17.24 -37.31
N GLN A 22 -73.48 18.21 -36.55
CA GLN A 22 -72.72 18.86 -35.48
C GLN A 22 -72.35 17.89 -34.36
N GLY A 23 -73.28 17.03 -33.92
CA GLY A 23 -73.02 16.00 -32.92
C GLY A 23 -72.00 14.95 -33.38
N GLU A 24 -72.04 14.55 -34.66
CA GLU A 24 -71.05 13.64 -35.25
C GLU A 24 -69.67 14.28 -35.36
N GLU A 25 -69.58 15.56 -35.76
CA GLU A 25 -68.32 16.30 -35.81
C GLU A 25 -67.70 16.49 -34.41
N GLU A 26 -68.50 16.79 -33.40
CA GLU A 26 -68.03 16.89 -32.01
C GLU A 26 -67.58 15.54 -31.46
N LEU A 27 -68.32 14.45 -31.73
CA LEU A 27 -67.91 13.10 -31.34
C LEU A 27 -66.59 12.69 -31.98
N VAL A 28 -66.34 13.05 -33.24
CA VAL A 28 -65.05 12.78 -33.91
C VAL A 28 -63.93 13.62 -33.28
N LYS A 29 -64.18 14.87 -32.90
CA LYS A 29 -63.19 15.71 -32.20
C LYS A 29 -62.85 15.13 -30.83
N VAL A 30 -63.84 14.68 -30.07
CA VAL A 30 -63.64 14.05 -28.75
C VAL A 30 -62.90 12.73 -28.87
N LYS A 31 -63.25 11.88 -29.85
CA LYS A 31 -62.53 10.62 -30.11
C LYS A 31 -61.06 10.86 -30.47
N LYS A 32 -60.78 11.81 -31.37
CA LYS A 32 -59.40 12.17 -31.71
C LYS A 32 -58.62 12.73 -30.51
N ALA A 33 -59.25 13.55 -29.68
CA ALA A 33 -58.61 14.08 -28.47
C ALA A 33 -58.34 12.99 -27.42
N ALA A 34 -59.22 11.99 -27.31
CA ALA A 34 -59.04 10.82 -26.44
C ALA A 34 -57.89 9.92 -26.94
N GLU A 35 -57.86 9.61 -28.24
CA GLU A 35 -56.78 8.82 -28.86
C GLU A 35 -55.41 9.51 -28.75
N GLU A 36 -55.35 10.85 -28.86
CA GLU A 36 -54.10 11.59 -28.72
C GLU A 36 -53.63 11.66 -27.25
N LYS A 37 -54.56 11.77 -26.29
CA LYS A 37 -54.25 11.64 -24.86
C LYS A 37 -53.73 10.23 -24.55
N GLU A 38 -54.37 9.19 -25.06
CA GLU A 38 -53.97 7.80 -24.86
C GLU A 38 -52.56 7.52 -25.43
N ARG A 39 -52.25 8.04 -26.63
CA ARG A 39 -50.90 7.93 -27.20
C ARG A 39 -49.84 8.64 -26.36
N LYS A 40 -50.13 9.84 -25.83
CA LYS A 40 -49.20 10.55 -24.95
C LYS A 40 -48.95 9.78 -23.65
N LEU A 41 -50.01 9.30 -23.02
CA LEU A 41 -49.93 8.52 -21.78
C LEU A 41 -49.15 7.21 -22.00
N HIS A 42 -49.35 6.54 -23.14
CA HIS A 42 -48.61 5.32 -23.45
C HIS A 42 -47.12 5.57 -23.69
N MET A 43 -46.75 6.68 -24.34
CA MET A 43 -45.35 7.08 -24.48
C MET A 43 -44.70 7.44 -23.13
N GLU A 44 -45.42 8.18 -22.28
CA GLU A 44 -44.94 8.54 -20.93
C GLU A 44 -44.72 7.30 -20.05
N ILE A 45 -45.64 6.33 -20.10
CA ILE A 45 -45.49 5.05 -19.40
C ILE A 45 -44.27 4.28 -19.92
N LYS A 46 -44.07 4.24 -21.25
CA LYS A 46 -42.94 3.52 -21.85
C LYS A 46 -41.60 4.17 -21.50
N GLU A 47 -41.54 5.50 -21.44
CA GLU A 47 -40.34 6.24 -21.01
C GLU A 47 -40.06 6.06 -19.51
N ALA A 48 -41.11 6.04 -18.68
CA ALA A 48 -40.99 5.79 -17.25
C ALA A 48 -40.49 4.36 -16.96
N LEU A 49 -40.99 3.35 -17.70
CA LEU A 49 -40.53 1.96 -17.61
C LEU A 49 -39.08 1.82 -18.06
N SER A 50 -38.69 2.42 -19.19
CA SER A 50 -37.30 2.40 -19.65
C SER A 50 -36.33 3.09 -18.66
N LYS A 51 -36.77 4.16 -17.98
CA LYS A 51 -36.00 4.79 -16.90
C LYS A 51 -35.93 3.94 -15.63
N ALA A 52 -36.91 3.08 -15.38
CA ALA A 52 -36.90 2.16 -14.25
C ALA A 52 -35.97 0.97 -14.52
N GLU A 53 -36.04 0.37 -15.71
CA GLU A 53 -35.16 -0.71 -16.15
C GLU A 53 -33.68 -0.28 -16.13
N ALA A 54 -33.36 0.91 -16.66
CA ALA A 54 -32.00 1.45 -16.62
C ALA A 54 -31.50 1.76 -15.19
N LYS A 55 -32.41 1.92 -14.21
CA LYS A 55 -32.05 2.03 -12.79
C LYS A 55 -31.83 0.67 -12.15
N GLU A 56 -32.57 -0.35 -12.57
CA GLU A 56 -32.43 -1.74 -12.10
C GLU A 56 -31.08 -2.33 -12.53
N GLU A 57 -30.71 -2.20 -13.82
CA GLU A 57 -29.38 -2.59 -14.33
C GLU A 57 -28.25 -1.91 -13.54
N ARG A 58 -28.44 -0.63 -13.19
CA ARG A 58 -27.45 0.13 -12.42
C ARG A 58 -27.37 -0.30 -10.95
N VAL A 59 -28.47 -0.80 -10.37
CA VAL A 59 -28.46 -1.37 -9.02
C VAL A 59 -27.79 -2.74 -9.03
N GLU A 60 -27.99 -3.55 -10.06
CA GLU A 60 -27.27 -4.83 -10.23
C GLU A 60 -25.76 -4.62 -10.40
N GLU A 61 -25.34 -3.67 -11.25
CA GLU A 61 -23.92 -3.30 -11.38
C GLU A 61 -23.32 -2.81 -10.05
N LEU A 62 -24.04 -1.96 -9.31
CA LEU A 62 -23.59 -1.49 -8.01
C LEU A 62 -23.53 -2.62 -6.97
N THR A 63 -24.39 -3.62 -7.07
CA THR A 63 -24.40 -4.80 -6.17
C THR A 63 -23.19 -5.68 -6.45
N LEU A 64 -22.89 -5.97 -7.72
CA LEU A 64 -21.67 -6.69 -8.15
C LEU A 64 -20.38 -5.98 -7.72
N ILE A 65 -20.33 -4.66 -7.87
CA ILE A 65 -19.17 -3.87 -7.41
C ILE A 65 -19.02 -3.95 -5.88
N ASN A 66 -20.13 -3.95 -5.14
CA ASN A 66 -20.12 -4.04 -3.68
C ASN A 66 -19.66 -5.42 -3.19
N GLU A 67 -20.13 -6.49 -3.83
CA GLU A 67 -19.65 -7.86 -3.56
C GLU A 67 -18.15 -7.97 -3.80
N HIS A 68 -17.65 -7.45 -4.94
CA HIS A 68 -16.22 -7.49 -5.25
C HIS A 68 -15.38 -6.66 -4.26
N LEU A 69 -15.87 -5.50 -3.82
CA LEU A 69 -15.19 -4.69 -2.79
C LEU A 69 -15.18 -5.38 -1.42
N GLN A 70 -16.25 -6.08 -1.06
CA GLN A 70 -16.30 -6.87 0.18
C GLN A 70 -15.33 -8.05 0.12
N GLU A 71 -15.22 -8.72 -1.03
CA GLU A 71 -14.28 -9.82 -1.25
C GLU A 71 -12.82 -9.34 -1.17
N GLN A 72 -12.49 -8.21 -1.82
CA GLN A 72 -11.15 -7.59 -1.70
C GLN A 72 -10.84 -7.08 -0.28
N LEU A 73 -11.84 -6.56 0.45
CA LEU A 73 -11.67 -6.15 1.84
C LEU A 73 -11.44 -7.35 2.76
N ALA A 74 -12.13 -8.47 2.53
CA ALA A 74 -11.92 -9.72 3.26
C ALA A 74 -10.53 -10.30 2.96
N GLU A 75 -10.10 -10.27 1.71
CA GLU A 75 -8.78 -10.73 1.27
C GLU A 75 -7.66 -9.83 1.82
N SER A 76 -7.87 -8.51 1.85
CA SER A 76 -6.96 -7.55 2.49
C SER A 76 -6.86 -7.74 4.00
N ARG A 77 -7.98 -8.03 4.69
CA ARG A 77 -7.97 -8.39 6.11
C ARG A 77 -7.20 -9.69 6.36
N GLY A 78 -7.45 -10.74 5.58
CA GLY A 78 -6.72 -12.00 5.68
C GLY A 78 -5.21 -11.84 5.42
N ASN A 79 -4.83 -10.96 4.49
CA ASN A 79 -3.43 -10.61 4.24
C ASN A 79 -2.80 -9.80 5.38
N ASN A 80 -3.54 -8.87 6.02
CA ASN A 80 -3.06 -8.14 7.19
C ASN A 80 -2.90 -9.05 8.42
N ASP A 81 -3.81 -10.00 8.63
CA ASP A 81 -3.69 -10.98 9.71
C ASP A 81 -2.49 -11.91 9.49
N ARG A 82 -2.22 -12.31 8.25
CA ARG A 82 -0.99 -13.02 7.88
C ARG A 82 0.26 -12.18 8.12
N LEU A 83 0.27 -10.92 7.66
CA LEU A 83 1.40 -10.02 7.84
C LEU A 83 1.68 -9.79 9.34
N SER A 84 0.64 -9.61 10.15
CA SER A 84 0.74 -9.49 11.61
C SER A 84 1.32 -10.76 12.25
N GLY A 85 0.87 -11.94 11.80
CA GLY A 85 1.41 -13.23 12.24
C GLY A 85 2.87 -13.46 11.83
N ASP A 86 3.28 -13.01 10.65
CA ASP A 86 4.65 -13.11 10.15
C ASP A 86 5.58 -12.10 10.86
N VAL A 87 5.10 -10.89 11.15
CA VAL A 87 5.80 -9.90 11.98
C VAL A 87 5.98 -10.42 13.40
N HIS A 88 4.97 -11.08 13.98
CA HIS A 88 5.11 -11.69 15.30
C HIS A 88 6.11 -12.86 15.30
N ARG A 89 6.10 -13.72 14.28
CA ARG A 89 7.11 -14.79 14.11
C ARG A 89 8.52 -14.26 13.92
N LEU A 90 8.68 -13.18 13.15
CA LEU A 90 9.96 -12.49 12.98
C LEU A 90 10.42 -11.87 14.29
N SER A 91 9.53 -11.20 15.04
CA SER A 91 9.83 -10.62 16.35
C SER A 91 10.30 -11.68 17.37
N VAL A 92 9.62 -12.84 17.43
CA VAL A 92 10.03 -13.97 18.27
C VAL A 92 11.38 -14.54 17.82
N SER A 93 11.59 -14.68 16.51
CA SER A 93 12.86 -15.18 15.95
C SER A 93 14.02 -14.20 16.18
N LEU A 94 13.75 -12.90 16.07
CA LEU A 94 14.71 -11.82 16.29
C LEU A 94 15.09 -11.74 17.77
N SER A 95 14.12 -11.84 18.68
CA SER A 95 14.37 -11.91 20.12
C SER A 95 15.16 -13.17 20.51
N ALA A 96 14.86 -14.32 19.89
CA ALA A 96 15.63 -15.54 20.08
C ALA A 96 17.06 -15.46 19.52
N ALA A 97 17.27 -14.72 18.42
CA ALA A 97 18.60 -14.44 17.88
C ALA A 97 19.37 -13.44 18.75
N GLN A 98 18.70 -12.43 19.28
CA GLN A 98 19.27 -11.40 20.16
C GLN A 98 19.69 -12.00 21.51
N ASN A 99 18.91 -12.91 22.07
CA ASN A 99 19.30 -13.63 23.29
C ASN A 99 20.53 -14.52 23.05
N ARG A 100 20.60 -15.24 21.93
CA ARG A 100 21.80 -16.02 21.57
C ARG A 100 23.03 -15.15 21.32
N ALA A 101 22.84 -13.99 20.70
CA ALA A 101 23.92 -13.02 20.52
C ALA A 101 24.42 -12.46 21.85
N SER A 102 23.50 -12.17 22.79
CA SER A 102 23.84 -11.68 24.13
C SER A 102 24.51 -12.75 25.01
N GLU A 103 24.08 -14.01 24.90
CA GLU A 103 24.75 -15.15 25.55
C GLU A 103 26.17 -15.37 24.99
N MET A 104 26.35 -15.31 23.67
CA MET A 104 27.69 -15.37 23.07
C MET A 104 28.55 -14.17 23.47
N GLU A 105 27.97 -12.97 23.57
CA GLU A 105 28.68 -11.79 24.04
C GLU A 105 29.13 -11.96 25.49
N SER A 106 28.31 -12.54 26.37
CA SER A 106 28.70 -12.79 27.76
C SER A 106 29.80 -13.85 27.85
N GLU A 107 29.71 -14.95 27.07
CA GLU A 107 30.78 -15.96 26.98
C GLU A 107 32.08 -15.36 26.43
N HIS A 108 32.01 -14.47 25.43
CA HIS A 108 33.19 -13.80 24.88
C HIS A 108 33.82 -12.84 25.88
N ARG A 109 33.02 -12.07 26.63
CA ARG A 109 33.52 -11.21 27.71
C ARG A 109 34.17 -12.02 28.82
N GLU A 110 33.62 -13.18 29.16
CA GLU A 110 34.18 -14.08 30.17
C GLU A 110 35.52 -14.70 29.70
N ARG A 111 35.59 -15.17 28.44
CA ARG A 111 36.83 -15.63 27.80
C ARG A 111 37.90 -14.52 27.70
N LEU A 112 37.51 -13.28 27.39
CA LEU A 112 38.42 -12.13 27.40
C LEU A 112 38.96 -11.85 28.80
N ALA A 113 38.12 -11.89 29.82
CA ALA A 113 38.55 -11.72 31.21
C ALA A 113 39.45 -12.88 31.71
N GLU A 114 39.29 -14.10 31.19
CA GLU A 114 40.20 -15.22 31.43
C GLU A 114 41.54 -15.04 30.71
N LEU A 115 41.52 -14.54 29.46
CA LEU A 115 42.72 -14.20 28.70
C LEU A 115 43.50 -13.05 29.35
N GLU A 116 42.84 -12.01 29.84
CA GLU A 116 43.46 -10.93 30.59
C GLU A 116 44.10 -11.42 31.90
N ARG A 117 43.44 -12.34 32.62
CA ARG A 117 44.00 -12.99 33.81
C ARG A 117 45.22 -13.86 33.46
N ALA A 118 45.17 -14.62 32.38
CA ALA A 118 46.30 -15.41 31.88
C ALA A 118 47.48 -14.52 31.46
N ASN A 119 47.20 -13.39 30.79
CA ASN A 119 48.19 -12.39 30.42
C ASN A 119 48.81 -11.67 31.63
N CYS A 120 48.04 -11.40 32.69
CA CYS A 120 48.58 -10.91 33.96
C CYS A 120 49.52 -11.95 34.60
N GLY A 121 49.17 -13.24 34.53
CA GLY A 121 50.03 -14.35 34.96
C GLY A 121 51.33 -14.44 34.16
N LEU A 122 51.25 -14.29 32.84
CA LEU A 122 52.42 -14.23 31.94
C LEU A 122 53.30 -13.01 32.22
N ARG A 123 52.72 -11.83 32.51
CA ARG A 123 53.48 -10.63 32.89
C ARG A 123 54.25 -10.84 34.19
N LYS A 124 53.65 -11.47 35.21
CA LYS A 124 54.36 -11.84 36.46
C LYS A 124 55.45 -12.88 36.23
N MET A 125 55.24 -13.83 35.32
CA MET A 125 56.30 -14.78 34.93
C MET A 125 57.42 -14.08 34.18
N ARG A 126 57.13 -13.13 33.28
CA ARG A 126 58.13 -12.29 32.59
C ARG A 126 58.95 -11.45 33.59
N GLU A 127 58.32 -10.85 34.60
CA GLU A 127 59.03 -10.12 35.67
C GLU A 127 59.94 -11.03 36.50
N ARG A 128 59.50 -12.25 36.81
CA ARG A 128 60.33 -13.25 37.51
C ARG A 128 61.49 -13.73 36.64
N VAL A 129 61.26 -13.94 35.33
CA VAL A 129 62.32 -14.29 34.38
C VAL A 129 63.35 -13.15 34.29
N ALA A 130 62.92 -11.89 34.23
CA ALA A 130 63.82 -10.74 34.24
C ALA A 130 64.61 -10.63 35.57
N GLN A 131 64.00 -10.96 36.72
CA GLN A 131 64.70 -11.05 38.00
C GLN A 131 65.75 -12.18 38.02
N VAL A 132 65.41 -13.35 37.47
CA VAL A 132 66.32 -14.50 37.35
C VAL A 132 67.45 -14.23 36.34
N GLU A 133 67.19 -13.48 35.28
CA GLU A 133 68.21 -13.01 34.34
C GLU A 133 69.16 -12.00 35.00
N GLY A 134 68.64 -11.10 35.85
CA GLY A 134 69.45 -10.20 36.67
C GLY A 134 70.26 -10.89 37.77
N GLU A 135 69.77 -12.01 38.32
CA GLU A 135 70.53 -12.88 39.24
C GLU A 135 71.61 -13.69 38.51
N ARG A 136 71.33 -14.14 37.27
CA ARG A 136 72.30 -14.81 36.40
C ARG A 136 73.44 -13.89 35.97
N GLU A 137 73.16 -12.62 35.70
CA GLU A 137 74.21 -11.65 35.36
C GLU A 137 75.14 -11.36 36.55
N ARG A 138 74.61 -11.37 37.78
CA ARG A 138 75.43 -11.30 39.01
C ARG A 138 76.29 -12.55 39.20
N ALA A 139 75.71 -13.75 39.02
CA ALA A 139 76.47 -15.01 39.10
C ALA A 139 77.54 -15.13 38.01
N GLY A 140 77.27 -14.65 36.79
CA GLY A 140 78.23 -14.59 35.68
C GLY A 140 79.43 -13.67 35.96
N ASN A 141 79.20 -12.56 36.67
CA ASN A 141 80.26 -11.63 37.08
C ASN A 141 81.12 -12.19 38.23
N GLU A 142 80.54 -12.98 39.13
CA GLU A 142 81.30 -13.72 40.15
C GLU A 142 82.14 -14.84 39.53
N ILE A 143 81.59 -15.59 38.56
CA ILE A 143 82.32 -16.63 37.82
C ILE A 143 83.53 -16.04 37.08
N LYS A 144 83.37 -14.86 36.47
CA LYS A 144 84.47 -14.15 35.79
C LYS A 144 85.59 -13.74 36.75
N LYS A 145 85.27 -13.31 37.98
CA LYS A 145 86.26 -13.05 39.05
C LYS A 145 87.01 -14.32 39.46
N THR A 146 86.32 -15.43 39.70
CA THR A 146 86.99 -16.71 40.00
C THR A 146 87.83 -17.25 38.84
N ARG A 147 87.42 -16.99 37.58
CA ARG A 147 88.16 -17.44 36.39
C ARG A 147 89.46 -16.65 36.18
N ASP A 148 89.48 -15.38 36.58
CA ASP A 148 90.68 -14.55 36.55
C ASP A 148 91.65 -14.87 37.71
N GLU A 149 91.14 -15.38 38.84
CA GLU A 149 91.96 -15.96 39.93
C GLU A 149 92.54 -17.34 39.57
N VAL A 150 91.80 -18.16 38.82
CA VAL A 150 92.27 -19.46 38.28
C VAL A 150 93.32 -19.29 37.17
N ARG A 151 93.25 -18.22 36.37
CA ARG A 151 94.30 -17.89 35.38
C ARG A 151 95.63 -17.51 36.02
N ARG A 152 95.64 -16.94 37.24
CA ARG A 152 96.88 -16.63 37.98
C ARG A 152 97.53 -17.88 38.58
N THR A 153 96.74 -18.87 38.96
CA THR A 153 97.22 -20.18 39.47
C THR A 153 97.62 -21.15 38.35
N GLY A 154 97.06 -21.00 37.15
CA GLY A 154 97.46 -21.76 35.95
C GLY A 154 98.88 -21.47 35.46
N ALA A 155 99.41 -20.26 35.69
CA ALA A 155 100.78 -19.88 35.31
C ALA A 155 101.87 -20.42 36.27
N GLU A 156 101.51 -20.88 37.47
CA GLU A 156 102.44 -21.50 38.43
C GLU A 156 102.52 -23.04 38.27
N LEU A 157 101.50 -23.66 37.68
CA LEU A 157 101.44 -25.12 37.42
C LEU A 157 102.11 -25.55 36.10
N GLU A 158 102.44 -24.61 35.22
CA GLU A 158 103.12 -24.87 33.95
C GLU A 158 104.64 -25.14 34.13
N ARG A 159 105.21 -24.86 35.33
CA ARG A 159 106.60 -25.24 35.68
C ARG A 159 106.75 -26.65 36.27
N VAL A 160 105.66 -27.33 36.59
CA VAL A 160 105.68 -28.71 37.13
C VAL A 160 105.41 -29.75 36.03
N ARG A 161 105.04 -29.29 34.82
CA ARG A 161 104.63 -30.16 33.71
C ARG A 161 105.76 -30.56 32.75
N GLU A 162 106.99 -30.08 32.94
CA GLU A 162 108.15 -30.48 32.12
C GLU A 162 108.83 -31.79 32.58
N GLU A 163 108.38 -32.44 33.66
CA GLU A 163 109.11 -33.60 34.23
C GLU A 163 108.52 -35.01 34.01
N MET A 164 107.40 -35.21 33.31
CA MET A 164 106.91 -36.57 33.08
C MET A 164 106.40 -36.81 31.65
N ALA A 165 107.33 -37.23 30.80
CA ALA A 165 107.07 -37.88 29.53
C ALA A 165 106.97 -39.41 29.68
N LEU A 166 106.07 -40.00 28.87
CA LEU A 166 105.92 -41.40 28.46
C LEU A 166 105.14 -42.36 29.38
N LYS A 167 104.00 -42.84 28.86
CA LYS A 167 103.91 -44.19 28.26
C LYS A 167 102.58 -44.39 27.50
N ASP A 168 102.70 -44.53 26.19
CA ASP A 168 101.69 -45.01 25.25
C ASP A 168 101.64 -46.55 25.31
N ALA A 169 100.47 -47.12 25.65
CA ALA A 169 100.18 -48.54 25.37
C ALA A 169 98.69 -48.93 25.32
N ASP A 170 97.71 -48.10 25.72
CA ASP A 170 96.28 -48.51 25.80
C ASP A 170 95.29 -47.64 24.97
N ALA A 171 95.79 -46.81 24.04
CA ALA A 171 94.96 -45.88 23.25
C ALA A 171 94.18 -46.53 22.09
N GLU A 172 94.51 -47.76 21.69
CA GLU A 172 93.95 -48.39 20.49
C GLU A 172 92.60 -49.08 20.74
N LYS A 173 92.40 -49.73 21.91
CA LYS A 173 91.13 -50.40 22.25
C LYS A 173 90.00 -49.40 22.58
N SER A 174 90.33 -48.30 23.22
CA SER A 174 89.37 -47.25 23.58
C SER A 174 88.88 -46.48 22.35
N ARG A 175 89.74 -46.28 21.34
CA ARG A 175 89.36 -45.67 20.05
C ARG A 175 88.40 -46.54 19.23
N GLN A 176 88.51 -47.86 19.31
CA GLN A 176 87.64 -48.77 18.55
C GLN A 176 86.21 -48.85 19.12
N VAL A 177 86.05 -48.76 20.45
CA VAL A 177 84.74 -48.73 21.12
C VAL A 177 84.07 -47.36 20.96
N LEU A 178 84.82 -46.27 21.07
CA LEU A 178 84.30 -44.91 20.83
C LEU A 178 83.84 -44.73 19.38
N LYS A 179 84.55 -45.33 18.41
CA LYS A 179 84.15 -45.27 16.99
C LYS A 179 82.80 -45.98 16.75
N GLN A 180 82.58 -47.16 17.36
CA GLN A 180 81.28 -47.85 17.28
C GLN A 180 80.13 -47.13 17.98
N GLN A 181 80.37 -46.48 19.12
CA GLN A 181 79.32 -45.71 19.81
C GLN A 181 78.97 -44.40 19.10
N ILE A 182 79.95 -43.74 18.47
CA ILE A 182 79.72 -42.53 17.66
C ILE A 182 78.98 -42.88 16.36
N GLU A 183 79.27 -44.01 15.71
CA GLU A 183 78.51 -44.48 14.54
C GLU A 183 77.06 -44.86 14.90
N GLY A 184 76.83 -45.48 16.06
CA GLY A 184 75.47 -45.77 16.56
C GLY A 184 74.66 -44.51 16.85
N LEU A 185 75.26 -43.51 17.51
CA LEU A 185 74.60 -42.22 17.77
C LEU A 185 74.36 -41.41 16.49
N LYS A 186 75.27 -41.49 15.50
CA LYS A 186 75.05 -40.88 14.18
C LYS A 186 73.88 -41.51 13.43
N GLN A 187 73.70 -42.83 13.52
CA GLN A 187 72.54 -43.49 12.91
C GLN A 187 71.23 -43.15 13.61
N GLN A 188 71.22 -43.02 14.94
CA GLN A 188 70.03 -42.55 15.67
C GLN A 188 69.69 -41.10 15.37
N HIS A 189 70.67 -40.19 15.34
CA HIS A 189 70.45 -38.80 14.96
C HIS A 189 69.96 -38.66 13.52
N SER A 190 70.53 -39.43 12.59
CA SER A 190 70.07 -39.44 11.20
C SER A 190 68.64 -39.94 11.03
N GLN A 191 68.18 -40.88 11.86
CA GLN A 191 66.79 -41.34 11.86
C GLN A 191 65.85 -40.31 12.48
N GLU A 192 66.23 -39.68 13.59
CA GLU A 192 65.43 -38.62 14.22
C GLU A 192 65.32 -37.37 13.34
N GLU A 193 66.41 -36.98 12.68
CA GLU A 193 66.44 -35.85 11.75
C GLU A 193 65.56 -36.12 10.52
N ASN A 194 65.54 -37.35 10.00
CA ASN A 194 64.62 -37.71 8.92
C ASN A 194 63.15 -37.70 9.36
N ILE A 195 62.82 -38.25 10.53
CA ILE A 195 61.44 -38.26 11.06
C ILE A 195 60.95 -36.83 11.36
N LEU A 196 61.82 -35.99 11.93
CA LEU A 196 61.49 -34.59 12.18
C LEU A 196 61.32 -33.82 10.88
N SER A 197 62.17 -34.06 9.88
CA SER A 197 62.06 -33.43 8.56
C SER A 197 60.78 -33.83 7.84
N GLU A 198 60.42 -35.13 7.83
CA GLU A 198 59.15 -35.61 7.25
C GLU A 198 57.94 -35.00 7.97
N ARG A 199 57.95 -34.92 9.30
CA ARG A 199 56.87 -34.30 10.07
C ARG A 199 56.76 -32.80 9.79
N LEU A 200 57.89 -32.10 9.61
CA LEU A 200 57.91 -30.67 9.36
C LEU A 200 57.35 -30.37 7.97
N GLU A 201 57.76 -31.13 6.96
CA GLU A 201 57.25 -31.05 5.58
C GLU A 201 55.74 -31.39 5.51
N GLU A 202 55.28 -32.37 6.30
CA GLU A 202 53.86 -32.71 6.42
C GLU A 202 53.04 -31.58 7.10
N THR A 203 53.57 -30.97 8.16
CA THR A 203 52.91 -29.81 8.81
C THR A 203 52.92 -28.56 7.94
N GLU A 204 53.98 -28.29 7.19
CA GLU A 204 54.04 -27.17 6.25
C GLU A 204 53.04 -27.37 5.10
N GLY A 205 52.97 -28.59 4.55
CA GLY A 205 51.98 -28.96 3.54
C GLY A 205 50.53 -28.95 4.05
N GLN A 206 50.29 -29.19 5.35
CA GLN A 206 48.99 -28.99 5.97
C GLN A 206 48.66 -27.52 6.15
N LEU A 207 49.61 -26.72 6.63
CA LEU A 207 49.43 -25.27 6.83
C LEU A 207 49.13 -24.57 5.51
N GLU A 208 49.84 -24.91 4.44
CA GLU A 208 49.63 -24.31 3.11
C GLU A 208 48.23 -24.64 2.56
N ARG A 209 47.76 -25.88 2.76
CA ARG A 209 46.39 -26.29 2.40
C ARG A 209 45.33 -25.54 3.20
N GLU A 210 45.52 -25.39 4.51
CA GLU A 210 44.59 -24.65 5.38
C GLU A 210 44.57 -23.15 5.04
N THR A 211 45.72 -22.59 4.65
CA THR A 211 45.83 -21.18 4.24
C THR A 211 45.09 -20.93 2.93
N ARG A 212 45.22 -21.84 1.94
CA ARG A 212 44.44 -21.79 0.69
C ARG A 212 42.94 -21.95 0.92
N GLN A 213 42.51 -22.82 1.86
CA GLN A 213 41.10 -22.94 2.24
C GLN A 213 40.54 -21.65 2.86
N ARG A 214 41.30 -20.96 3.71
CA ARG A 214 40.86 -19.69 4.27
C ARG A 214 40.76 -18.60 3.21
N GLU A 215 41.65 -18.58 2.23
CA GLU A 215 41.54 -17.67 1.09
C GLU A 215 40.32 -17.96 0.21
N GLU A 216 40.02 -19.23 -0.07
CA GLU A 216 38.81 -19.63 -0.81
C GLU A 216 37.54 -19.22 -0.07
N LEU A 217 37.45 -19.51 1.24
CA LEU A 217 36.34 -19.08 2.09
C LEU A 217 36.21 -17.55 2.13
N GLY A 218 37.33 -16.83 2.20
CA GLY A 218 37.34 -15.36 2.16
C GLY A 218 36.79 -14.80 0.84
N ARG A 219 37.11 -15.43 -0.29
CA ARG A 219 36.57 -15.05 -1.60
C ARG A 219 35.07 -15.35 -1.72
N GLU A 220 34.62 -16.50 -1.20
CA GLU A 220 33.20 -16.86 -1.19
C GLU A 220 32.38 -15.90 -0.32
N VAL A 221 32.88 -15.55 0.87
CA VAL A 221 32.25 -14.57 1.77
C VAL A 221 32.18 -13.19 1.10
N ALA A 222 33.24 -12.76 0.42
CA ALA A 222 33.24 -11.48 -0.32
C ALA A 222 32.18 -11.48 -1.44
N ALA A 223 32.11 -12.55 -2.25
CA ALA A 223 31.12 -12.68 -3.32
C ALA A 223 29.67 -12.70 -2.80
N LEU A 224 29.41 -13.39 -1.67
CA LEU A 224 28.11 -13.37 -1.01
C LEU A 224 27.78 -11.97 -0.48
N SER A 225 28.75 -11.27 0.10
CA SER A 225 28.54 -9.91 0.62
C SER A 225 28.20 -8.91 -0.49
N GLU A 226 28.85 -9.02 -1.65
CA GLU A 226 28.56 -8.21 -2.84
C GLU A 226 27.18 -8.51 -3.43
N SER A 227 26.79 -9.80 -3.51
CA SER A 227 25.45 -10.20 -3.93
C SER A 227 24.37 -9.63 -2.99
N LEU A 228 24.61 -9.67 -1.68
CA LEU A 228 23.68 -9.17 -0.67
C LEU A 228 23.54 -7.64 -0.71
N ALA A 229 24.61 -6.92 -1.03
CA ALA A 229 24.57 -5.48 -1.29
C ALA A 229 23.73 -5.16 -2.54
N GLN A 230 23.95 -5.87 -3.66
CA GLN A 230 23.15 -5.70 -4.89
C GLN A 230 21.66 -5.96 -4.65
N HIS A 231 21.30 -6.92 -3.80
CA HIS A 231 19.91 -7.18 -3.42
C HIS A 231 19.30 -6.07 -2.56
N ARG A 232 20.09 -5.45 -1.66
CA ARG A 232 19.63 -4.30 -0.86
C ARG A 232 19.34 -3.10 -1.76
N ASP A 233 20.24 -2.80 -2.69
CA ASP A 233 20.06 -1.69 -3.64
C ASP A 233 18.79 -1.89 -4.49
N MET A 234 18.54 -3.12 -4.95
CA MET A 234 17.34 -3.47 -5.72
C MET A 234 16.05 -3.33 -4.88
N LEU A 235 16.07 -3.73 -3.62
CA LEU A 235 14.94 -3.54 -2.70
C LEU A 235 14.66 -2.05 -2.45
N GLU A 236 15.70 -1.23 -2.33
CA GLU A 236 15.57 0.22 -2.22
C GLU A 236 14.98 0.85 -3.48
N GLU A 237 15.46 0.46 -4.67
CA GLU A 237 14.89 0.88 -5.96
C GLU A 237 13.40 0.55 -6.03
N THR A 238 13.02 -0.68 -5.64
CA THR A 238 11.62 -1.13 -5.63
C THR A 238 10.78 -0.34 -4.63
N LYS A 239 11.34 0.00 -3.46
CA LYS A 239 10.68 0.85 -2.44
C LYS A 239 10.45 2.26 -2.96
N HIS A 240 11.42 2.85 -3.67
CA HIS A 240 11.27 4.16 -4.29
C HIS A 240 10.21 4.17 -5.39
N GLN A 241 10.21 3.16 -6.28
CA GLN A 241 9.18 2.99 -7.31
C GLN A 241 7.78 2.83 -6.69
N ARG A 242 7.64 2.01 -5.64
CA ARG A 242 6.37 1.85 -4.91
C ARG A 242 5.88 3.18 -4.31
N THR A 243 6.79 3.98 -3.77
CA THR A 243 6.45 5.28 -3.17
C THR A 243 5.99 6.28 -4.24
N ALA A 244 6.65 6.32 -5.39
CA ALA A 244 6.24 7.12 -6.55
C ALA A 244 4.89 6.69 -7.12
N LEU A 245 4.60 5.38 -7.12
CA LEU A 245 3.30 4.90 -7.54
C LEU A 245 2.20 5.30 -6.55
N ASN A 246 2.44 5.14 -5.25
CA ASN A 246 1.46 5.50 -4.24
C ASN A 246 1.10 6.99 -4.31
N THR A 247 2.07 7.87 -4.58
CA THR A 247 1.80 9.31 -4.75
C THR A 247 1.02 9.61 -6.04
N THR A 248 1.30 8.94 -7.15
CA THR A 248 0.50 9.10 -8.39
C THR A 248 -0.92 8.58 -8.24
N VAL A 249 -1.13 7.44 -7.57
CA VAL A 249 -2.46 6.90 -7.26
C VAL A 249 -3.23 7.84 -6.33
N ALA A 250 -2.59 8.39 -5.30
CA ALA A 250 -3.21 9.38 -4.42
C ALA A 250 -3.64 10.64 -5.18
N SER A 251 -2.79 11.14 -6.10
CA SER A 251 -3.12 12.28 -6.97
C SER A 251 -4.33 12.00 -7.87
N LEU A 252 -4.40 10.82 -8.49
CA LEU A 252 -5.55 10.41 -9.30
C LEU A 252 -6.84 10.26 -8.47
N ALA A 253 -6.75 9.74 -7.24
CA ALA A 253 -7.89 9.64 -6.33
C ALA A 253 -8.43 11.03 -5.96
N GLN A 254 -7.52 12.00 -5.74
CA GLN A 254 -7.89 13.38 -5.47
C GLN A 254 -8.57 14.05 -6.67
N GLU A 255 -7.99 13.93 -7.87
CA GLU A 255 -8.60 14.48 -9.10
C GLU A 255 -10.00 13.89 -9.35
N LYS A 256 -10.19 12.59 -9.10
CA LYS A 256 -11.51 11.94 -9.18
C LYS A 256 -12.50 12.53 -8.17
N ALA A 257 -12.06 12.78 -6.93
CA ALA A 257 -12.88 13.39 -5.90
C ALA A 257 -13.29 14.84 -6.25
N ASP A 258 -12.37 15.62 -6.83
CA ASP A 258 -12.65 16.98 -7.32
C ASP A 258 -13.72 16.95 -8.43
N ILE A 259 -13.60 16.03 -9.40
CA ILE A 259 -14.58 15.87 -10.49
C ILE A 259 -15.96 15.44 -9.97
N LEU A 260 -16.03 14.56 -8.97
CA LEU A 260 -17.28 14.18 -8.33
C LEU A 260 -17.93 15.37 -7.60
N ARG A 261 -17.15 16.19 -6.90
CA ARG A 261 -17.64 17.42 -6.24
C ARG A 261 -18.20 18.42 -7.24
N GLU A 262 -17.49 18.63 -8.35
CA GLU A 262 -17.95 19.51 -9.41
C GLU A 262 -19.24 18.99 -10.06
N LYS A 263 -19.32 17.68 -10.32
CA LYS A 263 -20.53 17.04 -10.84
C LYS A 263 -21.74 17.27 -9.92
N VAL A 264 -21.61 17.00 -8.62
CA VAL A 264 -22.68 17.22 -7.64
C VAL A 264 -23.11 18.68 -7.63
N THR A 265 -22.15 19.61 -7.69
CA THR A 265 -22.44 21.05 -7.74
C THR A 265 -23.24 21.43 -8.99
N LEU A 266 -22.90 20.86 -10.14
CA LEU A 266 -23.64 21.07 -11.39
C LEU A 266 -25.05 20.46 -11.34
N GLU A 267 -25.20 19.25 -10.79
CA GLU A 267 -26.50 18.59 -10.60
C GLU A 267 -27.43 19.42 -9.71
N VAL A 268 -26.94 19.95 -8.59
CA VAL A 268 -27.71 20.84 -7.69
C VAL A 268 -28.16 22.12 -8.42
N ARG A 269 -27.27 22.73 -9.22
CA ARG A 269 -27.61 23.94 -10.00
C ARG A 269 -28.64 23.66 -11.10
N ILE A 270 -28.55 22.49 -11.74
CA ILE A 270 -29.51 22.02 -12.75
C ILE A 270 -30.88 21.82 -12.10
N GLU A 271 -30.95 21.14 -10.96
CA GLU A 271 -32.23 20.91 -10.26
C GLU A 271 -32.85 22.22 -9.78
N SER A 272 -32.05 23.14 -9.20
CA SER A 272 -32.54 24.47 -8.81
C SER A 272 -33.10 25.27 -10.01
N THR A 273 -32.49 25.15 -11.19
CA THR A 273 -32.98 25.80 -12.41
C THR A 273 -34.26 25.14 -12.93
N LYS A 274 -34.40 23.82 -12.74
CA LYS A 274 -35.62 23.08 -13.09
C LYS A 274 -36.79 23.48 -12.19
N ASP A 275 -36.57 23.59 -10.88
CA ASP A 275 -37.59 24.04 -9.92
C ASP A 275 -38.11 25.44 -10.24
N THR A 276 -37.22 26.37 -10.63
CA THR A 276 -37.62 27.72 -11.04
C THR A 276 -38.43 27.70 -12.33
N VAL A 277 -38.06 26.88 -13.31
CA VAL A 277 -38.84 26.69 -14.55
C VAL A 277 -40.23 26.10 -14.24
N GLU A 278 -40.33 25.09 -13.38
CA GLU A 278 -41.63 24.51 -12.98
C GLU A 278 -42.51 25.53 -12.23
N SER A 279 -41.91 26.36 -11.38
CA SER A 279 -42.60 27.45 -10.69
C SER A 279 -43.16 28.49 -11.68
N LEU A 280 -42.36 28.88 -12.69
CA LEU A 280 -42.81 29.80 -13.74
C LEU A 280 -43.90 29.19 -14.62
N LYS A 281 -43.80 27.89 -14.97
CA LYS A 281 -44.86 27.18 -15.72
C LYS A 281 -46.18 27.18 -14.95
N ARG A 282 -46.15 26.93 -13.64
CA ARG A 282 -47.34 27.01 -12.78
C ARG A 282 -47.94 28.41 -12.77
N LYS A 283 -47.12 29.46 -12.59
CA LYS A 283 -47.59 30.86 -12.62
C LYS A 283 -48.19 31.23 -13.98
N LEU A 284 -47.55 30.81 -15.07
CA LEU A 284 -48.06 31.03 -16.42
C LEU A 284 -49.42 30.36 -16.58
N GLY A 285 -49.56 29.09 -16.18
CA GLY A 285 -50.84 28.37 -16.20
C GLY A 285 -51.96 29.11 -15.46
N LEU A 286 -51.71 29.58 -14.24
CA LEU A 286 -52.70 30.34 -13.46
C LEU A 286 -53.10 31.67 -14.13
N VAL A 287 -52.13 32.39 -14.72
CA VAL A 287 -52.41 33.64 -15.45
C VAL A 287 -53.22 33.37 -16.72
N THR A 288 -52.90 32.29 -17.45
CA THR A 288 -53.65 31.87 -18.64
C THR A 288 -55.08 31.46 -18.31
N GLU A 289 -55.28 30.67 -17.24
CA GLU A 289 -56.61 30.26 -16.77
C GLU A 289 -57.47 31.47 -16.36
N GLU A 290 -56.91 32.41 -15.58
CA GLU A 290 -57.63 33.61 -15.16
C GLU A 290 -57.91 34.55 -16.34
N ARG A 291 -56.98 34.65 -17.30
CA ARG A 291 -57.22 35.38 -18.57
C ARG A 291 -58.38 34.78 -19.33
N ASP A 292 -58.42 33.46 -19.50
CA ASP A 292 -59.48 32.78 -20.25
C ASP A 292 -60.84 32.95 -19.59
N ARG A 293 -60.90 32.80 -18.26
CA ARG A 293 -62.09 33.08 -17.46
C ARG A 293 -62.58 34.52 -17.63
N LEU A 294 -61.69 35.51 -17.52
CA LEU A 294 -62.07 36.92 -17.70
C LEU A 294 -62.44 37.24 -19.14
N GLN A 295 -61.82 36.58 -20.13
CA GLN A 295 -62.15 36.77 -21.53
C GLN A 295 -63.52 36.19 -21.89
N GLU A 296 -63.96 35.11 -21.23
CA GLU A 296 -65.36 34.66 -21.29
C GLU A 296 -66.32 35.70 -20.67
N ALA A 297 -65.99 36.25 -19.50
CA ALA A 297 -66.78 37.31 -18.88
C ALA A 297 -66.85 38.59 -19.74
N VAL A 298 -65.77 38.91 -20.47
CA VAL A 298 -65.74 39.99 -21.48
C VAL A 298 -66.70 39.69 -22.61
N LYS A 299 -66.68 38.49 -23.22
CA LYS A 299 -67.62 38.11 -24.30
C LYS A 299 -69.08 38.18 -23.85
N ASP A 300 -69.38 37.71 -22.65
CA ASP A 300 -70.72 37.77 -22.09
C ASP A 300 -71.17 39.21 -21.84
N SER A 301 -70.27 40.05 -21.36
CA SER A 301 -70.53 41.48 -21.15
C SER A 301 -70.66 42.24 -22.47
N GLU A 302 -69.83 41.95 -23.47
CA GLU A 302 -69.92 42.49 -24.83
C GLU A 302 -71.28 42.15 -25.47
N LYS A 303 -71.74 40.90 -25.33
CA LYS A 303 -73.07 40.48 -25.78
C LYS A 303 -74.18 41.24 -25.07
N ARG A 304 -74.07 41.47 -23.75
CA ARG A 304 -75.05 42.27 -22.98
C ARG A 304 -75.07 43.73 -23.43
N VAL A 305 -73.90 44.34 -23.64
CA VAL A 305 -73.76 45.71 -24.17
C VAL A 305 -74.34 45.81 -25.59
N PHE A 306 -74.04 44.84 -26.46
CA PHE A 306 -74.55 44.79 -27.83
C PHE A 306 -76.07 44.65 -27.89
N LEU A 307 -76.65 43.75 -27.07
CA LEU A 307 -78.11 43.59 -26.98
C LEU A 307 -78.78 44.86 -26.43
N ALA A 308 -78.17 45.53 -25.45
CA ALA A 308 -78.66 46.82 -24.95
C ALA A 308 -78.61 47.90 -26.04
N GLU A 309 -77.54 47.97 -26.83
CA GLU A 309 -77.40 48.90 -27.95
C GLU A 309 -78.39 48.61 -29.09
N LEU A 310 -78.65 47.33 -29.36
CA LEU A 310 -79.65 46.90 -30.34
C LEU A 310 -81.07 47.25 -29.87
N ASN A 311 -81.38 47.02 -28.59
CA ASN A 311 -82.67 47.42 -27.99
C ASN A 311 -82.85 48.95 -27.99
N ARG A 312 -81.78 49.71 -27.71
CA ARG A 312 -81.76 51.17 -27.83
C ARG A 312 -82.07 51.61 -29.26
N SER A 313 -81.42 50.98 -30.24
CA SER A 313 -81.60 51.25 -31.68
C SER A 313 -83.00 50.87 -32.19
N VAL A 314 -83.54 49.74 -31.75
CA VAL A 314 -84.89 49.26 -32.10
C VAL A 314 -85.96 50.13 -31.44
N SER A 315 -85.77 50.56 -30.18
CA SER A 315 -86.69 51.47 -29.48
C SER A 315 -86.71 52.85 -30.15
N ALA A 316 -85.55 53.36 -30.57
CA ALA A 316 -85.46 54.57 -31.39
C ALA A 316 -86.14 54.43 -32.76
N SER A 317 -86.35 53.19 -33.25
CA SER A 317 -87.01 52.92 -34.53
C SER A 317 -88.50 52.54 -34.39
N ARG A 318 -89.02 52.29 -33.18
CA ARG A 318 -90.40 51.81 -32.94
C ARG A 318 -91.44 52.93 -32.86
N ASP A 319 -91.01 54.16 -32.60
CA ASP A 319 -91.89 55.34 -32.50
C ASP A 319 -92.01 56.14 -33.82
N GLY A 320 -91.51 55.59 -34.93
CA GLY A 320 -91.62 56.15 -36.27
C GLY A 320 -92.69 55.46 -37.14
N SER A 321 -93.95 55.86 -36.95
CA SER A 321 -95.12 55.70 -37.86
C SER A 321 -95.23 54.40 -38.70
N CYS A 322 -95.76 53.34 -38.11
CA CYS A 322 -96.56 52.37 -38.87
C CYS A 322 -98.01 52.86 -38.92
N THR A 323 -98.38 53.64 -39.94
CA THR A 323 -99.79 53.81 -40.28
C THR A 323 -100.29 52.54 -40.97
N ARG A 324 -101.26 51.88 -40.36
CA ARG A 324 -102.08 50.85 -41.00
C ARG A 324 -102.99 51.52 -42.02
N ASP A 325 -102.57 51.54 -43.28
CA ASP A 325 -103.49 51.56 -44.41
C ASP A 325 -102.84 50.76 -45.55
N SER A 326 -103.53 49.73 -46.03
CA SER A 326 -103.16 48.80 -47.12
C SER A 326 -102.15 47.67 -46.80
N GLY A 327 -102.63 46.56 -46.24
CA GLY A 327 -102.30 45.17 -46.63
C GLY A 327 -100.87 44.60 -46.67
N THR A 328 -99.77 45.36 -46.62
CA THR A 328 -98.38 44.85 -46.71
C THR A 328 -97.38 45.85 -46.09
N PRO A 329 -96.54 45.46 -45.10
CA PRO A 329 -95.58 46.38 -44.51
C PRO A 329 -94.31 46.52 -45.37
N ILE A 330 -93.96 47.75 -45.74
CA ILE A 330 -92.66 48.14 -46.32
C ILE A 330 -92.04 49.19 -45.41
N CYS A 331 -90.82 48.94 -44.89
CA CYS A 331 -90.06 49.91 -44.10
C CYS A 331 -89.09 50.69 -45.02
N SER A 332 -89.31 51.99 -45.25
CA SER A 332 -88.39 52.85 -46.01
C SER A 332 -87.58 53.79 -45.10
N VAL A 333 -86.25 53.76 -45.24
CA VAL A 333 -85.24 54.30 -44.29
C VAL A 333 -84.82 55.75 -44.59
N SER A 334 -85.74 56.70 -44.81
CA SER A 334 -85.33 58.01 -45.40
C SER A 334 -85.77 59.30 -44.70
N SER A 335 -86.03 59.31 -43.38
CA SER A 335 -86.40 60.58 -42.71
C SER A 335 -86.00 60.69 -41.22
N MET A 336 -84.71 60.62 -40.89
CA MET A 336 -84.19 60.94 -39.55
C MET A 336 -83.62 62.38 -39.48
N LYS A 337 -84.47 63.41 -39.57
CA LYS A 337 -84.12 64.76 -39.08
C LYS A 337 -85.39 65.44 -38.57
N ARG A 338 -85.47 65.66 -37.25
CA ARG A 338 -86.50 66.39 -36.48
C ARG A 338 -87.51 65.53 -35.70
N VAL A 339 -87.05 64.69 -34.77
CA VAL A 339 -87.79 64.45 -33.51
C VAL A 339 -86.79 64.20 -32.38
N LEU A 340 -86.55 65.23 -31.57
CA LEU A 340 -86.03 65.20 -30.19
C LEU A 340 -86.56 66.52 -29.58
N PRO A 341 -86.98 66.62 -28.31
CA PRO A 341 -86.76 65.71 -27.18
C PRO A 341 -87.93 65.69 -26.16
N SER A 342 -88.80 64.66 -26.10
CA SER A 342 -89.67 64.50 -24.93
C SER A 342 -90.26 63.09 -24.84
N LEU A 343 -89.81 62.37 -23.81
CA LEU A 343 -90.45 61.25 -23.12
C LEU A 343 -90.24 59.84 -23.71
N LEU A 344 -89.29 59.14 -23.05
CA LEU A 344 -88.86 57.72 -23.10
C LEU A 344 -87.81 57.39 -24.19
N PRO A 345 -86.49 57.28 -23.83
CA PRO A 345 -85.97 56.08 -23.16
C PRO A 345 -84.76 56.33 -22.21
N HIS A 346 -84.93 56.93 -21.02
CA HIS A 346 -83.81 57.08 -20.07
C HIS A 346 -83.46 55.81 -19.27
N ALA A 347 -84.33 54.79 -19.28
CA ALA A 347 -84.08 53.55 -18.55
C ALA A 347 -83.03 52.65 -19.22
N ASP A 348 -82.88 52.74 -20.54
CA ASP A 348 -81.91 51.94 -21.29
C ASP A 348 -80.56 52.65 -21.43
N ASP A 349 -80.50 53.97 -21.51
CA ASP A 349 -79.22 54.71 -21.55
C ASP A 349 -78.43 54.57 -20.25
N ALA A 350 -79.07 54.70 -19.08
CA ALA A 350 -78.41 54.51 -17.79
C ALA A 350 -77.92 53.06 -17.59
N ARG A 351 -78.69 52.07 -18.07
CA ARG A 351 -78.29 50.65 -18.06
C ARG A 351 -77.15 50.37 -19.02
N HIS A 352 -77.19 50.94 -20.22
CA HIS A 352 -76.12 50.82 -21.21
C HIS A 352 -74.81 51.45 -20.70
N GLU A 353 -74.86 52.65 -20.13
CA GLU A 353 -73.69 53.29 -19.49
C GLU A 353 -73.16 52.49 -18.29
N GLN A 354 -74.04 51.89 -17.49
CA GLN A 354 -73.63 51.02 -16.38
C GLN A 354 -72.95 49.73 -16.90
N LEU A 355 -73.49 49.10 -17.94
CA LEU A 355 -72.86 47.93 -18.58
C LEU A 355 -71.51 48.30 -19.21
N LEU A 356 -71.36 49.50 -19.78
CA LEU A 356 -70.06 49.99 -20.26
C LEU A 356 -69.05 50.23 -19.13
N LYS A 357 -69.51 50.72 -17.96
CA LYS A 357 -68.68 50.88 -16.76
C LYS A 357 -68.21 49.54 -16.19
N GLU A 358 -68.99 48.47 -16.36
CA GLU A 358 -68.60 47.11 -15.97
C GLU A 358 -67.70 46.43 -17.03
N TYR A 359 -67.92 46.71 -18.31
CA TYR A 359 -67.17 46.11 -19.42
C TYR A 359 -65.74 46.64 -19.56
N ARG A 360 -65.53 47.96 -19.45
CA ARG A 360 -64.19 48.57 -19.65
C ARG A 360 -63.11 48.04 -18.69
N PRO A 361 -63.35 47.92 -17.37
CA PRO A 361 -62.36 47.37 -16.45
C PRO A 361 -62.00 45.91 -16.74
N LEU A 362 -62.95 45.09 -17.22
CA LEU A 362 -62.68 43.71 -17.61
C LEU A 362 -61.73 43.64 -18.80
N CYS A 363 -61.94 44.48 -19.82
CA CYS A 363 -61.06 44.57 -20.98
C CYS A 363 -59.64 45.04 -20.60
N GLU A 364 -59.53 46.04 -19.72
CA GLU A 364 -58.24 46.51 -19.20
C GLU A 364 -57.51 45.41 -18.41
N THR A 365 -58.23 44.67 -17.56
CA THR A 365 -57.67 43.57 -16.77
C THR A 365 -57.18 42.43 -17.69
N VAL A 366 -57.94 42.07 -18.72
CA VAL A 366 -57.51 41.06 -19.71
C VAL A 366 -56.26 41.54 -20.49
N SER A 367 -56.18 42.84 -20.81
CA SER A 367 -54.99 43.41 -21.47
C SER A 367 -53.75 43.30 -20.57
N GLN A 368 -53.87 43.66 -19.29
CA GLN A 368 -52.79 43.53 -18.31
C GLN A 368 -52.36 42.08 -18.10
N LEU A 369 -53.30 41.14 -18.07
CA LEU A 369 -52.98 39.71 -17.95
C LEU A 369 -52.25 39.17 -19.20
N ARG A 370 -52.59 39.65 -20.40
CA ARG A 370 -51.84 39.29 -21.63
C ARG A 370 -50.42 39.83 -21.62
N GLU A 371 -50.22 41.06 -21.18
CA GLU A 371 -48.86 41.62 -20.99
C GLU A 371 -48.07 40.77 -20.00
N ARG A 372 -48.67 40.42 -18.87
CA ARG A 372 -48.04 39.58 -17.85
C ARG A 372 -47.73 38.16 -18.32
N GLU A 373 -48.60 37.56 -19.12
CA GLU A 373 -48.39 36.26 -19.75
C GLU A 373 -47.23 36.28 -20.76
N ALA A 374 -47.12 37.36 -21.55
CA ALA A 374 -46.00 37.56 -22.46
C ALA A 374 -44.67 37.72 -21.72
N GLU A 375 -44.65 38.49 -20.62
CA GLU A 375 -43.48 38.63 -19.74
C GLU A 375 -43.06 37.28 -19.13
N LEU A 376 -44.01 36.52 -18.56
CA LEU A 376 -43.73 35.20 -17.98
C LEU A 376 -43.23 34.21 -19.05
N SER A 377 -43.81 34.24 -20.25
CA SER A 377 -43.36 33.41 -21.38
C SER A 377 -41.95 33.75 -21.82
N SER A 378 -41.60 35.04 -21.87
CA SER A 378 -40.25 35.50 -22.19
C SER A 378 -39.23 35.05 -21.15
N GLN A 379 -39.54 35.17 -19.86
CA GLN A 379 -38.69 34.69 -18.76
C GLN A 379 -38.47 33.17 -18.83
N LEU A 380 -39.51 32.42 -19.18
CA LEU A 380 -39.45 30.96 -19.30
C LEU A 380 -38.56 30.53 -20.48
N GLN A 381 -38.64 31.25 -21.60
CA GLN A 381 -37.78 31.02 -22.76
C GLN A 381 -36.31 31.35 -22.47
N GLU A 382 -36.05 32.46 -21.78
CA GLU A 382 -34.69 32.86 -21.39
C GLU A 382 -34.05 31.85 -20.42
N LEU A 383 -34.78 31.45 -19.38
CA LEU A 383 -34.31 30.42 -18.44
C LEU A 383 -34.12 29.06 -19.12
N GLY A 384 -34.98 28.71 -20.08
CA GLY A 384 -34.81 27.51 -20.92
C GLY A 384 -33.50 27.54 -21.71
N SER A 385 -33.19 28.68 -22.35
CA SER A 385 -31.92 28.86 -23.07
C SER A 385 -30.71 28.82 -22.15
N GLN A 386 -30.79 29.42 -20.95
CA GLN A 386 -29.72 29.35 -19.95
C GLN A 386 -29.51 27.93 -19.41
N TYR A 387 -30.59 27.17 -19.19
CA TYR A 387 -30.55 25.78 -18.77
C TYR A 387 -29.86 24.89 -19.80
N GLU A 388 -30.22 25.02 -21.08
CA GLU A 388 -29.58 24.28 -22.17
C GLU A 388 -28.10 24.64 -22.33
N ALA A 389 -27.75 25.92 -22.23
CA ALA A 389 -26.36 26.36 -22.26
C ALA A 389 -25.56 25.73 -21.11
N ARG A 390 -26.07 25.77 -19.87
CA ARG A 390 -25.44 25.16 -18.70
C ARG A 390 -25.29 23.64 -18.85
N LEU A 391 -26.31 22.96 -19.36
CA LEU A 391 -26.23 21.51 -19.65
C LEU A 391 -25.13 21.19 -20.67
N ARG A 392 -25.01 21.99 -21.72
CA ARG A 392 -23.95 21.81 -22.72
C ARG A 392 -22.57 22.00 -22.10
N THR A 393 -22.36 23.07 -21.34
CA THR A 393 -21.08 23.33 -20.66
C THR A 393 -20.73 22.23 -19.65
N ALA A 394 -21.71 21.76 -18.88
CA ALA A 394 -21.54 20.65 -17.93
C ALA A 394 -21.13 19.36 -18.64
N ARG A 395 -21.77 19.03 -19.78
CA ARG A 395 -21.45 17.84 -20.59
C ARG A 395 -20.06 17.94 -21.21
N GLU A 396 -19.67 19.09 -21.76
CA GLU A 396 -18.34 19.30 -22.32
C GLU A 396 -17.24 19.23 -21.25
N HIS A 397 -17.44 19.87 -20.10
CA HIS A 397 -16.48 19.84 -19.00
C HIS A 397 -16.31 18.42 -18.45
N HIS A 398 -17.43 17.71 -18.25
CA HIS A 398 -17.40 16.33 -17.78
C HIS A 398 -16.72 15.39 -18.80
N GLY A 399 -17.03 15.55 -20.09
CA GLY A 399 -16.39 14.79 -21.17
C GLY A 399 -14.87 14.98 -21.20
N ARG A 400 -14.40 16.23 -21.17
CA ARG A 400 -12.96 16.55 -21.14
C ARG A 400 -12.26 16.02 -19.89
N SER A 401 -12.91 16.13 -18.73
CA SER A 401 -12.35 15.63 -17.47
C SER A 401 -12.26 14.10 -17.43
N ILE A 402 -13.25 13.39 -17.98
CA ILE A 402 -13.21 11.93 -18.14
C ILE A 402 -12.09 11.53 -19.09
N GLU A 403 -11.96 12.18 -20.24
CA GLU A 403 -10.87 11.91 -21.19
C GLU A 403 -9.49 12.14 -20.56
N LYS A 404 -9.33 13.22 -19.78
CA LYS A 404 -8.07 13.51 -19.08
C LYS A 404 -7.73 12.43 -18.05
N ILE A 405 -8.69 11.95 -17.25
CA ILE A 405 -8.47 10.83 -16.33
C ILE A 405 -8.10 9.58 -17.11
N LYS A 406 -8.84 9.27 -18.19
CA LYS A 406 -8.62 8.08 -19.00
C LYS A 406 -7.19 8.07 -19.56
N HIS A 407 -6.75 9.18 -20.14
CA HIS A 407 -5.39 9.32 -20.66
C HIS A 407 -4.32 9.11 -19.57
N LYS A 408 -4.47 9.75 -18.40
CA LYS A 408 -3.54 9.54 -17.28
C LYS A 408 -3.54 8.11 -16.76
N HIS A 409 -4.71 7.48 -16.69
CA HIS A 409 -4.83 6.09 -16.25
C HIS A 409 -4.15 5.15 -17.26
N ASP A 410 -4.32 5.39 -18.56
CA ASP A 410 -3.65 4.63 -19.61
C ASP A 410 -2.12 4.86 -19.58
N GLU A 411 -1.66 6.09 -19.34
CA GLU A 411 -0.23 6.39 -19.13
C GLU A 411 0.36 5.67 -17.92
N VAL A 412 -0.36 5.64 -16.79
CA VAL A 412 0.08 4.92 -15.57
C VAL A 412 0.09 3.42 -15.82
N ARG A 413 -0.91 2.89 -16.54
CA ARG A 413 -0.96 1.47 -16.91
C ARG A 413 0.20 1.06 -17.81
N GLU A 414 0.53 1.85 -18.84
CA GLU A 414 1.67 1.57 -19.71
C GLU A 414 3.00 1.69 -18.96
N ARG A 415 3.17 2.73 -18.13
CA ARG A 415 4.35 2.84 -17.25
C ARG A 415 4.48 1.64 -16.31
N TRP A 416 3.40 1.26 -15.65
CA TRP A 416 3.37 0.08 -14.79
C TRP A 416 3.73 -1.19 -15.54
N LYS A 417 3.20 -1.38 -16.76
CA LYS A 417 3.51 -2.53 -17.59
C LYS A 417 5.00 -2.61 -17.88
N VAL A 418 5.60 -1.51 -18.34
CA VAL A 418 7.03 -1.42 -18.63
C VAL A 418 7.88 -1.65 -17.37
N GLU A 419 7.59 -0.93 -16.28
CA GLU A 419 8.34 -1.05 -15.02
C GLU A 419 8.23 -2.46 -14.41
N THR A 420 7.04 -3.08 -14.46
CA THR A 420 6.83 -4.45 -13.96
C THR A 420 7.57 -5.48 -14.83
N GLU A 421 7.59 -5.28 -16.14
CA GLU A 421 8.27 -6.16 -17.10
C GLU A 421 9.81 -6.04 -16.95
N GLU A 422 10.33 -4.83 -16.72
CA GLU A 422 11.74 -4.61 -16.37
C GLU A 422 12.10 -5.24 -15.01
N LEU A 423 11.27 -5.07 -13.98
CA LEU A 423 11.45 -5.71 -12.68
C LEU A 423 11.45 -7.25 -12.79
N ARG A 424 10.52 -7.83 -13.55
CA ARG A 424 10.48 -9.28 -13.80
C ARG A 424 11.75 -9.76 -14.49
N LYS A 425 12.25 -9.02 -15.48
CA LYS A 425 13.51 -9.35 -16.16
C LYS A 425 14.70 -9.27 -15.21
N LYS A 426 14.85 -8.17 -14.45
CA LYS A 426 15.89 -8.03 -13.42
C LYS A 426 15.84 -9.17 -12.41
N LEU A 427 14.64 -9.51 -11.92
CA LEU A 427 14.45 -10.57 -10.92
C LEU A 427 14.78 -11.96 -11.49
N HIS A 428 14.40 -12.23 -12.74
CA HIS A 428 14.77 -13.46 -13.43
C HIS A 428 16.28 -13.56 -13.66
N ASP A 429 16.92 -12.49 -14.16
CA ASP A 429 18.38 -12.44 -14.36
C ASP A 429 19.13 -12.68 -13.03
N THR A 430 18.59 -12.16 -11.92
CA THR A 430 19.15 -12.36 -10.58
C THR A 430 18.92 -13.78 -10.08
N GLN A 431 17.75 -14.38 -10.31
CA GLN A 431 17.48 -15.79 -10.01
C GLN A 431 18.39 -16.72 -10.80
N VAL A 432 18.65 -16.45 -12.07
CA VAL A 432 19.57 -17.23 -12.90
C VAL A 432 21.00 -17.13 -12.34
N LYS A 433 21.46 -15.94 -11.96
CA LYS A 433 22.77 -15.78 -11.30
C LYS A 433 22.86 -16.53 -9.98
N MET A 434 21.82 -16.47 -9.15
CA MET A 434 21.75 -17.24 -7.89
C MET A 434 21.72 -18.75 -8.12
N GLN A 435 21.02 -19.23 -9.14
CA GLN A 435 21.03 -20.66 -9.48
C GLN A 435 22.43 -21.10 -9.94
N ALA A 436 23.13 -20.28 -10.73
CA ALA A 436 24.50 -20.56 -11.12
C ALA A 436 25.43 -20.64 -9.89
N GLN A 437 25.37 -19.64 -8.99
CA GLN A 437 26.16 -19.62 -7.76
C GLN A 437 25.81 -20.75 -6.79
N SER A 438 24.53 -21.09 -6.66
CA SER A 438 24.08 -22.21 -5.83
C SER A 438 24.56 -23.55 -6.37
N MET A 439 24.60 -23.71 -7.69
CA MET A 439 25.15 -24.91 -8.33
C MET A 439 26.66 -24.99 -8.08
N GLU A 440 27.38 -23.89 -8.23
CA GLU A 440 28.82 -23.78 -7.95
C GLU A 440 29.14 -24.18 -6.50
N LEU A 441 28.41 -23.63 -5.53
CA LEU A 441 28.48 -24.00 -4.10
C LEU A 441 28.16 -25.48 -3.86
N GLN A 442 27.23 -26.07 -4.61
CA GLN A 442 26.89 -27.48 -4.49
C GLN A 442 28.01 -28.39 -5.02
N THR A 443 28.68 -27.99 -6.10
CA THR A 443 29.91 -28.64 -6.58
C THR A 443 31.05 -28.51 -5.58
N ALA A 444 31.27 -27.32 -5.02
CA ALA A 444 32.30 -27.08 -4.00
C ALA A 444 32.04 -27.91 -2.74
N LYS A 445 30.78 -28.04 -2.32
CA LYS A 445 30.40 -28.89 -1.19
C LYS A 445 30.69 -30.37 -1.46
N LYS A 446 30.35 -30.86 -2.66
CA LYS A 446 30.65 -32.25 -3.05
C LYS A 446 32.15 -32.56 -3.05
N THR A 447 32.97 -31.64 -3.55
CA THR A 447 34.44 -31.81 -3.53
C THR A 447 35.00 -31.78 -2.11
N VAL A 448 34.43 -30.98 -1.20
CA VAL A 448 34.79 -31.02 0.23
C VAL A 448 34.35 -32.33 0.88
N GLU A 449 33.14 -32.81 0.63
CA GLU A 449 32.63 -34.09 1.16
C GLU A 449 33.44 -35.30 0.62
N GLU A 450 33.89 -35.29 -0.63
CA GLU A 450 34.78 -36.32 -1.19
C GLU A 450 36.16 -36.29 -0.53
N ARG A 451 36.72 -35.10 -0.28
CA ARG A 451 38.01 -34.95 0.42
C ARG A 451 37.93 -35.32 1.90
N GLU A 452 36.81 -35.07 2.57
CA GLU A 452 36.59 -35.54 3.95
C GLU A 452 36.55 -37.07 4.02
N ARG A 453 36.01 -37.74 3.00
CA ARG A 453 36.05 -39.21 2.89
C ARG A 453 37.48 -39.73 2.68
N GLU A 454 38.26 -39.12 1.79
CA GLU A 454 39.67 -39.46 1.60
C GLU A 454 40.50 -39.22 2.88
N LYS A 455 40.24 -38.14 3.62
CA LYS A 455 40.91 -37.86 4.90
C LYS A 455 40.55 -38.89 5.98
N ALA A 456 39.31 -39.36 6.00
CA ALA A 456 38.88 -40.41 6.93
C ALA A 456 39.50 -41.78 6.60
N GLU A 457 39.73 -42.08 5.32
CA GLU A 457 40.47 -43.28 4.88
C GLU A 457 41.96 -43.18 5.25
N LEU A 458 42.60 -42.02 5.02
CA LEU A 458 43.98 -41.77 5.43
C LEU A 458 44.17 -41.84 6.95
N MET A 459 43.21 -41.35 7.74
CA MET A 459 43.25 -41.50 9.21
C MET A 459 43.12 -42.96 9.65
N LYS A 460 42.35 -43.80 8.94
CA LYS A 460 42.30 -45.23 9.20
C LYS A 460 43.62 -45.93 8.87
N GLU A 461 44.25 -45.57 7.76
CA GLU A 461 45.59 -46.07 7.39
C GLU A 461 46.64 -45.67 8.43
N ARG A 462 46.56 -44.44 8.94
CA ARG A 462 47.43 -43.95 10.02
C ARG A 462 47.22 -44.70 11.32
N ASP A 463 45.98 -44.98 11.71
CA ASP A 463 45.67 -45.75 12.92
C ASP A 463 46.13 -47.21 12.81
N THR A 464 46.11 -47.80 11.60
CA THR A 464 46.73 -49.12 11.35
C THR A 464 48.26 -49.07 11.46
N LEU A 465 48.92 -48.07 10.86
CA LEU A 465 50.38 -47.91 10.95
C LEU A 465 50.84 -47.62 12.39
N GLN A 466 50.06 -46.86 13.16
CA GLN A 466 50.36 -46.55 14.55
C GLN A 466 50.26 -47.79 15.45
N LYS A 467 49.32 -48.71 15.18
CA LYS A 467 49.24 -50.02 15.85
C LYS A 467 50.39 -50.96 15.48
N GLU A 468 50.85 -50.94 14.23
CA GLU A 468 52.03 -51.71 13.81
C GLU A 468 53.31 -51.20 14.50
N LEU A 469 53.46 -49.88 14.61
CA LEU A 469 54.58 -49.24 15.33
C LEU A 469 54.58 -49.52 16.84
N GLU A 470 53.41 -49.59 17.48
CA GLU A 470 53.29 -49.96 18.89
C GLU A 470 53.62 -51.45 19.13
N ALA A 471 53.28 -52.33 18.18
CA ALA A 471 53.69 -53.74 18.21
C ALA A 471 55.21 -53.92 17.95
N GLU A 472 55.85 -53.01 17.23
CA GLU A 472 57.30 -52.95 17.05
C GLU A 472 58.01 -52.44 18.32
N ARG A 473 57.41 -51.47 19.03
CA ARG A 473 57.93 -50.96 20.32
C ARG A 473 57.89 -52.00 21.44
N GLN A 474 56.81 -52.78 21.56
CA GLN A 474 56.74 -53.87 22.55
C GLN A 474 57.84 -54.92 22.32
N ARG A 475 58.16 -55.24 21.06
CA ARG A 475 59.27 -56.14 20.71
C ARG A 475 60.65 -55.52 21.00
N GLY A 476 60.77 -54.19 20.93
CA GLY A 476 61.99 -53.45 21.26
C GLY A 476 62.25 -53.29 22.76
N ASP A 477 61.19 -53.19 23.57
CA ASP A 477 61.29 -53.09 25.03
C ASP A 477 61.62 -54.45 25.68
N GLU A 478 61.15 -55.56 25.11
CA GLU A 478 61.54 -56.93 25.49
C GLU A 478 63.04 -57.21 25.25
N ALA A 479 63.66 -56.57 24.24
CA ALA A 479 65.10 -56.66 24.00
C ALA A 479 65.93 -55.78 24.96
N ARG A 480 65.37 -54.67 25.46
CA ARG A 480 66.04 -53.76 26.40
C ARG A 480 66.02 -54.28 27.84
N GLU A 481 64.97 -54.98 28.24
CA GLU A 481 64.86 -55.60 29.56
C GLU A 481 65.86 -56.76 29.74
N HIS A 482 66.17 -57.47 28.64
CA HIS A 482 67.19 -58.52 28.60
C HIS A 482 68.64 -57.99 28.68
N LEU A 483 68.88 -56.76 28.20
CA LEU A 483 70.20 -56.10 28.26
C LEU A 483 70.46 -55.40 29.61
N ALA A 484 69.40 -55.00 30.32
CA ALA A 484 69.51 -54.40 31.65
C ALA A 484 69.83 -55.42 32.76
N SER A 485 69.52 -56.71 32.57
CA SER A 485 69.77 -57.75 33.58
C SER A 485 71.21 -58.30 33.58
N VAL A 486 72.01 -58.03 32.54
CA VAL A 486 73.40 -58.51 32.40
C VAL A 486 74.45 -57.50 32.90
N ALA A 487 74.10 -56.22 33.04
CA ALA A 487 75.06 -55.15 33.38
C ALA A 487 75.25 -54.87 34.89
N ALA A 488 74.70 -55.70 35.78
CA ALA A 488 74.58 -55.41 37.21
C ALA A 488 75.55 -56.16 38.15
N THR A 489 76.70 -56.64 37.67
CA THR A 489 77.79 -57.17 38.55
C THR A 489 79.18 -56.93 37.97
N HIS A 490 79.76 -55.76 38.23
CA HIS A 490 81.08 -55.58 38.85
C HIS A 490 81.44 -54.09 38.96
N SER A 491 81.28 -53.58 40.17
CA SER A 491 81.86 -52.32 40.63
C SER A 491 83.30 -52.60 41.08
N GLU A 492 84.27 -51.85 40.58
CA GLU A 492 85.45 -51.50 41.37
C GLU A 492 85.88 -50.08 40.98
N LYS A 493 85.15 -49.09 41.50
CA LYS A 493 85.66 -48.17 42.54
C LYS A 493 87.15 -47.86 42.35
N VAL A 494 87.47 -46.69 41.80
CA VAL A 494 88.51 -45.73 42.24
C VAL A 494 88.89 -44.75 41.10
N ALA A 495 88.74 -45.07 39.82
CA ALA A 495 89.06 -44.14 38.71
C ALA A 495 87.94 -43.13 38.34
N LEU A 496 86.73 -43.30 38.89
CA LEU A 496 85.50 -42.60 38.48
C LEU A 496 85.30 -41.18 39.04
N ILE A 497 86.26 -40.66 39.82
CA ILE A 497 86.20 -39.28 40.35
C ILE A 497 86.85 -38.28 39.37
N GLN A 498 87.83 -38.70 38.57
CA GLN A 498 88.44 -37.82 37.54
C GLN A 498 87.57 -37.71 36.28
N GLN A 499 86.82 -38.76 35.92
CA GLN A 499 85.97 -38.82 34.71
C GLN A 499 84.57 -38.20 34.87
N LYS A 500 84.15 -37.89 36.11
CA LYS A 500 82.86 -37.23 36.39
C LYS A 500 82.88 -35.73 36.10
N MET A 501 84.03 -35.06 36.28
CA MET A 501 84.17 -33.62 36.04
C MET A 501 84.19 -33.27 34.54
N GLU A 502 84.80 -34.12 33.69
CA GLU A 502 84.83 -33.92 32.23
C GLU A 502 83.50 -34.28 31.56
N ARG A 503 82.80 -35.32 32.05
CA ARG A 503 81.45 -35.64 31.57
C ARG A 503 80.36 -34.69 32.08
N GLU A 504 80.49 -34.09 33.26
CA GLU A 504 79.54 -33.06 33.71
C GLU A 504 79.74 -31.74 32.98
N THR A 505 80.97 -31.37 32.61
CA THR A 505 81.22 -30.16 31.81
C THR A 505 80.75 -30.31 30.37
N GLU A 506 80.92 -31.48 29.75
CA GLU A 506 80.42 -31.77 28.39
C GLU A 506 78.88 -31.96 28.36
N LYS A 507 78.28 -32.54 29.41
CA LYS A 507 76.83 -32.57 29.59
C LYS A 507 76.24 -31.20 29.89
N LEU A 508 76.93 -30.34 30.65
CA LEU A 508 76.48 -28.97 30.89
C LEU A 508 76.61 -28.10 29.63
N LEU A 509 77.63 -28.30 28.80
CA LEU A 509 77.78 -27.63 27.50
C LEU A 509 76.73 -28.09 26.48
N ASN A 510 76.46 -29.39 26.36
CA ASN A 510 75.41 -29.90 25.47
C ASN A 510 74.01 -29.49 25.96
N ARG A 511 73.78 -29.49 27.28
CA ARG A 511 72.52 -28.99 27.84
C ARG A 511 72.40 -27.47 27.73
N GLN A 512 73.51 -26.73 27.75
CA GLN A 512 73.52 -25.29 27.48
C GLN A 512 73.25 -24.99 26.00
N ASN A 513 73.78 -25.80 25.07
CA ASN A 513 73.51 -25.66 23.63
C ASN A 513 72.08 -26.09 23.25
N GLU A 514 71.56 -27.19 23.80
CA GLU A 514 70.15 -27.56 23.65
C GLU A 514 69.22 -26.51 24.27
N LEU A 515 69.58 -25.92 25.41
CA LEU A 515 68.81 -24.82 26.01
C LEU A 515 68.93 -23.51 25.22
N LEU A 516 70.02 -23.28 24.48
CA LEU A 516 70.18 -22.13 23.58
C LEU A 516 69.37 -22.32 22.28
N SER A 517 69.41 -23.51 21.68
CA SER A 517 68.60 -23.87 20.50
C SER A 517 67.10 -23.87 20.82
N ASN A 518 66.68 -24.51 21.92
CA ASN A 518 65.28 -24.42 22.38
C ASN A 518 64.87 -22.99 22.72
N ARG A 519 65.78 -22.16 23.23
CA ARG A 519 65.52 -20.74 23.49
C ARG A 519 65.33 -19.95 22.21
N GLU A 520 66.05 -20.28 21.15
CA GLU A 520 65.97 -19.61 19.84
C GLU A 520 64.70 -20.01 19.09
N GLU A 521 64.30 -21.30 19.19
CA GLU A 521 63.00 -21.82 18.73
C GLU A 521 61.83 -21.23 19.54
N LEU A 522 61.96 -21.10 20.87
CA LEU A 522 60.95 -20.43 21.70
C LEU A 522 60.86 -18.94 21.38
N ARG A 523 61.98 -18.27 21.07
CA ARG A 523 61.99 -16.85 20.70
C ARG A 523 61.28 -16.63 19.39
N THR A 524 61.56 -17.45 18.37
CA THR A 524 60.89 -17.38 17.06
C THR A 524 59.43 -17.80 17.13
N ALA A 525 59.07 -18.78 17.96
CA ALA A 525 57.66 -19.12 18.21
C ALA A 525 56.91 -18.01 18.95
N LEU A 526 57.54 -17.35 19.92
CA LEU A 526 56.99 -16.17 20.61
C LEU A 526 56.86 -14.97 19.68
N GLU A 527 57.82 -14.72 18.80
CA GLU A 527 57.81 -13.62 17.85
C GLU A 527 56.71 -13.83 16.78
N LYS A 528 56.56 -15.05 16.25
CA LYS A 528 55.43 -15.43 15.38
C LYS A 528 54.07 -15.37 16.10
N ALA A 529 54.04 -15.70 17.39
CA ALA A 529 52.82 -15.57 18.20
C ALA A 529 52.48 -14.09 18.47
N GLU A 530 53.48 -13.23 18.71
CA GLU A 530 53.32 -11.77 18.89
C GLU A 530 52.91 -11.08 17.58
N GLU A 531 53.44 -11.49 16.42
CA GLU A 531 52.98 -11.03 15.10
C GLU A 531 51.53 -11.44 14.82
N ARG A 532 51.15 -12.68 15.13
CA ARG A 532 49.75 -13.14 15.05
C ARG A 532 48.84 -12.38 16.01
N ASN A 533 49.30 -12.07 17.21
CA ASN A 533 48.51 -11.34 18.20
C ASN A 533 48.30 -9.88 17.78
N CYS A 534 49.34 -9.23 17.22
CA CYS A 534 49.24 -7.88 16.66
C CYS A 534 48.28 -7.83 15.47
N GLY A 535 48.30 -8.84 14.59
CA GLY A 535 47.34 -8.99 13.50
C GLY A 535 45.91 -9.21 13.99
N LEU A 536 45.72 -10.03 15.03
CA LEU A 536 44.41 -10.25 15.67
C LEU A 536 43.88 -8.99 16.36
N GLU A 537 44.73 -8.24 17.06
CA GLU A 537 44.35 -6.96 17.70
C GLU A 537 43.93 -5.90 16.66
N GLN A 538 44.60 -5.83 15.51
CA GLN A 538 44.22 -4.94 14.40
C GLN A 538 42.90 -5.37 13.73
N SER A 539 42.69 -6.68 13.53
CA SER A 539 41.40 -7.18 12.99
C SER A 539 40.25 -7.01 13.99
N LEU A 540 40.50 -7.19 15.30
CA LEU A 540 39.51 -6.95 16.35
C LEU A 540 39.14 -5.47 16.46
N THR A 541 40.10 -4.54 16.36
CA THR A 541 39.79 -3.10 16.39
C THR A 541 39.07 -2.62 15.14
N SER A 542 39.34 -3.19 13.96
CA SER A 542 38.56 -2.91 12.74
C SER A 542 37.14 -3.43 12.84
N THR A 543 36.95 -4.66 13.33
CA THR A 543 35.62 -5.28 13.45
C THR A 543 34.77 -4.68 14.57
N THR A 544 35.36 -4.18 15.67
CA THR A 544 34.62 -3.43 16.68
C THR A 544 34.16 -2.06 16.19
N GLY A 545 34.95 -1.38 15.36
CA GLY A 545 34.55 -0.12 14.72
C GLY A 545 33.37 -0.30 13.77
N GLU A 546 33.40 -1.35 12.93
CA GLU A 546 32.28 -1.71 12.04
C GLU A 546 31.02 -2.07 12.84
N LEU A 547 31.17 -2.80 13.96
CA LEU A 547 30.06 -3.17 14.83
C LEU A 547 29.44 -1.95 15.52
N GLU A 548 30.23 -0.99 16.00
CA GLU A 548 29.72 0.28 16.56
C GLU A 548 28.96 1.10 15.51
N GLU A 549 29.44 1.13 14.28
CA GLU A 549 28.76 1.83 13.18
C GLU A 549 27.42 1.16 12.83
N HIS A 550 27.38 -0.17 12.85
CA HIS A 550 26.15 -0.95 12.67
C HIS A 550 25.15 -0.76 13.81
N LEU A 551 25.62 -0.70 15.06
CA LEU A 551 24.78 -0.41 16.23
C LEU A 551 24.22 1.02 16.20
N GLN A 552 25.00 2.01 15.75
CA GLN A 552 24.51 3.37 15.54
C GLN A 552 23.47 3.45 14.42
N LYS A 553 23.64 2.69 13.33
CA LYS A 553 22.65 2.59 12.24
C LYS A 553 21.34 1.95 12.74
N LEU A 554 21.43 0.90 13.55
CA LEU A 554 20.28 0.26 14.21
C LEU A 554 19.53 1.24 15.13
N SER A 555 20.25 1.99 15.97
CA SER A 555 19.64 3.02 16.83
C SER A 555 18.92 4.13 16.06
N ARG A 556 19.45 4.56 14.90
CA ARG A 556 18.76 5.52 14.02
C ARG A 556 17.50 4.91 13.40
N PHE A 557 17.56 3.63 13.06
CA PHE A 557 16.42 2.90 12.53
C PHE A 557 15.29 2.77 13.57
N ASP A 558 15.64 2.49 14.83
CA ASP A 558 14.66 2.43 15.93
C ASP A 558 13.96 3.79 16.12
N ALA A 559 14.70 4.90 16.06
CA ALA A 559 14.12 6.24 16.12
C ALA A 559 13.22 6.57 14.91
N GLU A 560 13.54 6.07 13.72
CA GLU A 560 12.67 6.18 12.54
C GLU A 560 11.41 5.33 12.67
N VAL A 561 11.52 4.12 13.24
CA VAL A 561 10.38 3.25 13.52
C VAL A 561 9.43 3.88 14.53
N GLU A 562 9.95 4.46 15.62
CA GLU A 562 9.14 5.20 16.59
C GLU A 562 8.44 6.40 15.95
N ARG A 563 9.15 7.15 15.09
CA ARG A 563 8.58 8.28 14.36
C ARG A 563 7.46 7.83 13.41
N LEU A 564 7.66 6.72 12.68
CA LEU A 564 6.64 6.14 11.80
C LEU A 564 5.45 5.61 12.60
N GLN A 565 5.67 5.00 13.77
CA GLN A 565 4.60 4.58 14.68
C GLN A 565 3.78 5.79 15.15
N GLN A 566 4.43 6.90 15.48
CA GLN A 566 3.74 8.11 15.93
C GLN A 566 2.92 8.75 14.81
N SER A 567 3.45 8.84 13.58
CA SER A 567 2.70 9.29 12.41
C SER A 567 1.54 8.35 12.03
N LEU A 568 1.70 7.04 12.21
CA LEU A 568 0.63 6.07 11.99
C LEU A 568 -0.52 6.29 13.01
N LEU A 569 -0.17 6.57 14.27
CA LEU A 569 -1.12 6.81 15.34
C LEU A 569 -1.90 8.12 15.12
N GLU A 570 -1.23 9.18 14.67
CA GLU A 570 -1.85 10.45 14.27
C GLU A 570 -2.82 10.24 13.09
N CYS A 571 -2.40 9.50 12.06
CA CYS A 571 -3.25 9.16 10.93
C CYS A 571 -4.48 8.32 11.34
N GLN A 572 -4.31 7.39 12.27
CA GLN A 572 -5.41 6.58 12.80
C GLN A 572 -6.43 7.43 13.58
N GLN A 573 -5.96 8.40 14.37
CA GLN A 573 -6.84 9.34 15.08
C GLN A 573 -7.61 10.27 14.13
N GLU A 574 -6.95 10.77 13.09
CA GLU A 574 -7.61 11.58 12.05
C GLU A 574 -8.70 10.78 11.33
N LYS A 575 -8.40 9.53 10.95
CA LYS A 575 -9.39 8.63 10.33
C LYS A 575 -10.53 8.25 11.25
N GLU A 576 -10.28 8.02 12.54
CA GLU A 576 -11.37 7.82 13.50
C GLU A 576 -12.29 9.04 13.62
N MET A 577 -11.74 10.26 13.60
CA MET A 577 -12.54 11.48 13.62
C MET A 577 -13.38 11.65 12.35
N GLU A 578 -12.83 11.37 11.17
CA GLU A 578 -13.58 11.36 9.91
C GLU A 578 -14.73 10.34 9.97
N VAL A 579 -14.48 9.12 10.44
CA VAL A 579 -15.49 8.07 10.56
C VAL A 579 -16.59 8.46 11.55
N ARG A 580 -16.24 9.08 12.70
CA ARG A 580 -17.23 9.61 13.65
C ARG A 580 -18.06 10.73 13.02
N GLY A 581 -17.47 11.58 12.19
CA GLY A 581 -18.16 12.62 11.44
C GLY A 581 -19.19 12.03 10.45
N ILE A 582 -18.79 11.03 9.68
CA ILE A 582 -19.67 10.32 8.74
C ILE A 582 -20.80 9.60 9.49
N GLN A 583 -20.51 8.93 10.61
CA GLN A 583 -21.53 8.25 11.42
C GLN A 583 -22.57 9.24 11.96
N THR A 584 -22.15 10.44 12.36
CA THR A 584 -23.05 11.51 12.81
C THR A 584 -23.95 12.00 11.68
N GLN A 585 -23.37 12.29 10.51
CA GLN A 585 -24.14 12.69 9.32
C GLN A 585 -25.12 11.60 8.85
N LEU A 586 -24.73 10.32 8.96
CA LEU A 586 -25.61 9.19 8.63
C LEU A 586 -26.79 9.09 9.61
N ALA A 587 -26.57 9.35 10.90
CA ALA A 587 -27.62 9.37 11.91
C ALA A 587 -28.59 10.54 11.70
N GLU A 588 -28.08 11.72 11.34
CA GLU A 588 -28.89 12.90 10.98
C GLU A 588 -29.73 12.62 9.72
N SER A 589 -29.12 12.03 8.69
CA SER A 589 -29.81 11.64 7.45
C SER A 589 -30.91 10.59 7.71
N ARG A 590 -30.64 9.57 8.54
CA ARG A 590 -31.66 8.59 8.96
C ARG A 590 -32.82 9.26 9.69
N THR A 591 -32.52 10.22 10.58
CA THR A 591 -33.55 10.96 11.31
C THR A 591 -34.38 11.83 10.37
N HIS A 592 -33.76 12.43 9.35
CA HIS A 592 -34.44 13.20 8.32
C HIS A 592 -35.36 12.32 7.45
N CYS A 593 -34.88 11.16 6.99
CA CYS A 593 -35.68 10.20 6.24
C CYS A 593 -36.88 9.67 7.05
N GLN A 594 -36.70 9.43 8.36
CA GLN A 594 -37.81 9.02 9.24
C GLN A 594 -38.88 10.12 9.38
N ARG A 595 -38.51 11.40 9.39
CA ARG A 595 -39.50 12.50 9.37
C ARG A 595 -40.27 12.53 8.05
N LEU A 596 -39.58 12.46 6.92
CA LEU A 596 -40.20 12.44 5.60
C LEU A 596 -41.14 11.25 5.44
N GLN A 597 -40.80 10.08 5.99
CA GLN A 597 -41.68 8.92 6.00
C GLN A 597 -42.98 9.18 6.79
N ARG A 598 -42.88 9.78 7.98
CA ARG A 598 -44.07 10.14 8.77
C ARG A 598 -44.93 11.21 8.08
N GLU A 599 -44.30 12.18 7.42
CA GLU A 599 -45.02 13.19 6.62
C GLU A 599 -45.73 12.54 5.43
N LYS A 600 -45.07 11.61 4.73
CA LYS A 600 -45.68 10.81 3.66
C LYS A 600 -46.90 10.03 4.17
N GLU A 601 -46.76 9.29 5.26
CA GLU A 601 -47.85 8.52 5.88
C GLU A 601 -49.02 9.45 6.30
N GLY A 602 -48.71 10.65 6.80
CA GLY A 602 -49.70 11.68 7.12
C GLY A 602 -50.45 12.20 5.89
N LEU A 603 -49.75 12.45 4.78
CA LEU A 603 -50.35 12.87 3.51
C LEU A 603 -51.20 11.76 2.88
N GLU A 604 -50.74 10.51 2.92
CA GLU A 604 -51.50 9.35 2.44
C GLU A 604 -52.81 9.19 3.23
N SER A 605 -52.76 9.35 4.56
CA SER A 605 -53.96 9.32 5.40
C SER A 605 -54.92 10.47 5.08
N ALA A 606 -54.41 11.68 4.83
CA ALA A 606 -55.22 12.84 4.45
C ALA A 606 -55.87 12.64 3.07
N LEU A 607 -55.15 12.04 2.12
CA LEU A 607 -55.64 11.72 0.78
C LEU A 607 -56.79 10.72 0.83
N VAL A 608 -56.64 9.62 1.58
CA VAL A 608 -57.71 8.60 1.74
C VAL A 608 -58.97 9.22 2.37
N SER A 609 -58.80 10.06 3.38
CA SER A 609 -59.92 10.79 4.00
C SER A 609 -60.62 11.73 3.02
N THR A 610 -59.85 12.44 2.18
CA THR A 610 -60.40 13.35 1.16
C THR A 610 -61.12 12.58 0.06
N GLN A 611 -60.57 11.44 -0.38
CA GLN A 611 -61.18 10.58 -1.39
C GLN A 611 -62.53 10.04 -0.91
N SER A 612 -62.62 9.60 0.36
CA SER A 612 -63.88 9.15 0.97
C SER A 612 -64.93 10.28 1.00
N LYS A 613 -64.52 11.52 1.34
CA LYS A 613 -65.41 12.70 1.29
C LYS A 613 -65.89 13.00 -0.13
N CYS A 614 -65.00 12.92 -1.12
CA CYS A 614 -65.35 13.14 -2.52
C CYS A 614 -66.35 12.09 -3.03
N SER A 615 -66.19 10.81 -2.69
CA SER A 615 -67.15 9.75 -3.05
C SER A 615 -68.52 9.94 -2.39
N SER A 616 -68.57 10.47 -1.16
CA SER A 616 -69.84 10.83 -0.50
C SER A 616 -70.55 11.97 -1.25
N LEU A 617 -69.81 13.05 -1.56
CA LEU A 617 -70.35 14.18 -2.34
C LEU A 617 -70.81 13.77 -3.74
N GLU A 618 -70.06 12.88 -4.40
CA GLU A 618 -70.44 12.32 -5.70
C GLU A 618 -71.76 11.54 -5.61
N SER A 619 -71.94 10.75 -4.55
CA SER A 619 -73.18 10.01 -4.30
C SER A 619 -74.36 10.95 -4.02
N GLU A 620 -74.16 11.99 -3.20
CA GLU A 620 -75.16 13.03 -2.93
C GLU A 620 -75.56 13.79 -4.21
N LEU A 621 -74.59 14.16 -5.04
CA LEU A 621 -74.83 14.80 -6.34
C LEU A 621 -75.61 13.88 -7.30
N LEU A 622 -75.32 12.58 -7.30
CA LEU A 622 -76.06 11.60 -8.12
C LEU A 622 -77.53 11.51 -7.69
N VAL A 623 -77.80 11.55 -6.39
CA VAL A 623 -79.17 11.57 -5.83
C VAL A 623 -79.89 12.87 -6.20
N ILE A 624 -79.25 14.02 -6.03
CA ILE A 624 -79.83 15.33 -6.43
C ILE A 624 -80.13 15.34 -7.93
N LYS A 625 -79.23 14.81 -8.76
CA LYS A 625 -79.45 14.68 -10.22
C LYS A 625 -80.65 13.78 -10.52
N GLY A 626 -80.81 12.67 -9.80
CA GLY A 626 -81.98 11.80 -9.90
C GLY A 626 -83.29 12.50 -9.49
N GLN A 627 -83.28 13.26 -8.40
CA GLN A 627 -84.43 14.04 -7.93
C GLN A 627 -84.82 15.17 -8.89
N LEU A 628 -83.84 15.92 -9.42
CA LEU A 628 -84.09 16.95 -10.44
C LEU A 628 -84.69 16.35 -11.72
N SER A 629 -84.28 15.14 -12.09
CA SER A 629 -84.82 14.44 -13.26
C SER A 629 -86.27 13.98 -13.07
N SER A 630 -86.76 13.87 -11.83
CA SER A 630 -88.16 13.50 -11.53
C SER A 630 -89.09 14.70 -11.31
N VAL A 631 -88.53 15.91 -11.18
CA VAL A 631 -89.30 17.17 -11.03
C VAL A 631 -89.59 17.82 -12.39
N THR A 632 -88.88 17.40 -13.44
CA THR A 632 -89.07 17.85 -14.83
C THR A 632 -90.05 17.00 -15.65
N THR A 633 -90.54 15.89 -15.09
CA THR A 633 -91.71 15.12 -15.57
C THR A 633 -92.95 15.49 -14.78
#